data_AF-A0A2V7ZMZ8-F1
#
_entry.id   AF-A0A2V7ZMZ8-F1
#
_cell.length_a   1.000
_cell.length_b   1.000
_cell.length_c   1.000
_cell.angle_alpha   90.00
_cell.angle_beta   90.00
_cell.angle_gamma   90.00
#
_symmetry.space_group_name_H-M   'P 1'
#
loop_
_entity.id
_entity.type
_entity.pdbx_description
1 polymer ?
#
loop_
_entity_poly.entity_id
_entity_poly.type
_entity_poly.pdbx_seq_one_letter_code
_entity_poly.pdbx_strand_id
1 'polypeptide(L)'
;MFVNTSSASFPFLRRIAGKGRVVLTATDSSAQQFETVFPDFFLKAFDDDSADFDKNGRVSIWEAFTYASGGVAQFFQQKGQLATERPLLDDTGAGVGREAQAPGPDGAIAKITYLEPEAPVALPADTGLAVLVKRRAEFEQQVEDLKARKDTIPPDQYDAELERLLIEIARLSVQIRTKS
;
A
#
# COMPACT_ATOMS: atom_id res chain seq x y z
N MET A 1 8.76 7.11 -6.98
CA MET A 1 9.19 6.64 -5.65
C MET A 1 10.70 6.68 -5.55
N PHE A 2 11.26 6.93 -4.36
CA PHE A 2 12.68 6.76 -4.06
C PHE A 2 12.82 5.92 -2.79
N VAL A 3 13.68 4.90 -2.82
CA VAL A 3 13.95 4.02 -1.67
C VAL A 3 15.45 3.99 -1.45
N ASN A 4 15.90 4.35 -0.24
CA ASN A 4 17.29 4.23 0.15
C ASN A 4 17.43 3.24 1.31
N THR A 5 17.98 2.07 0.98
CA THR A 5 18.22 0.98 1.92
C THR A 5 19.68 0.91 2.36
N SER A 6 20.47 1.98 2.20
CA SER A 6 21.82 2.01 2.75
C SER A 6 21.81 2.24 4.26
N SER A 7 22.91 1.87 4.91
CA SER A 7 23.29 2.43 6.22
C SER A 7 23.26 3.96 6.15
N ALA A 8 22.83 4.61 7.24
CA ALA A 8 22.68 6.06 7.34
C ALA A 8 21.89 6.70 6.18
N SER A 9 20.82 6.06 5.73
CA SER A 9 19.95 6.55 4.65
C SER A 9 19.10 7.77 5.03
N PHE A 10 18.86 8.00 6.33
CA PHE A 10 18.00 9.07 6.86
C PHE A 10 18.28 10.48 6.30
N PRO A 11 19.54 10.97 6.19
CA PRO A 11 19.81 12.33 5.74
C PRO A 11 19.32 12.64 4.31
N PHE A 12 19.12 11.61 3.48
CA PHE A 12 18.61 11.77 2.12
C PHE A 12 17.12 12.13 2.10
N LEU A 13 16.35 11.70 3.11
CA LEU A 13 14.90 11.88 3.17
C LEU A 13 14.53 13.34 2.98
N ARG A 14 15.10 14.22 3.82
CA ARG A 14 14.83 15.67 3.78
C ARG A 14 15.22 16.31 2.44
N ARG A 15 16.25 15.81 1.77
CA ARG A 15 16.73 16.40 0.51
C ARG A 15 15.91 15.96 -0.70
N ILE A 16 15.34 14.76 -0.64
CA ILE A 16 14.61 14.14 -1.76
C ILE A 16 13.10 14.36 -1.65
N ALA A 17 12.60 14.55 -0.43
CA ALA A 17 11.21 14.90 -0.14
C ALA A 17 10.70 16.01 -1.05
N GLY A 18 9.46 15.85 -1.51
CA GLY A 18 8.81 16.80 -2.39
C GLY A 18 7.42 16.33 -2.79
N LYS A 19 6.63 17.26 -3.33
CA LYS A 19 5.25 16.99 -3.73
C LYS A 19 5.15 15.80 -4.69
N GLY A 20 4.24 14.88 -4.41
CA GLY A 20 3.97 13.70 -5.26
C GLY A 20 5.06 12.64 -5.23
N ARG A 21 5.99 12.69 -4.25
CA ARG A 21 7.04 11.70 -4.10
C ARG A 21 6.80 10.87 -2.85
N VAL A 22 6.99 9.57 -2.98
CA VAL A 22 7.11 8.64 -1.87
C VAL A 22 8.60 8.37 -1.65
N VAL A 23 9.10 8.67 -0.46
CA VAL A 23 10.52 8.55 -0.06
C VAL A 23 10.62 7.62 1.13
N LEU A 24 11.39 6.53 0.99
CA LEU A 24 11.63 5.56 2.06
C LEU A 24 13.12 5.56 2.45
N THR A 25 13.39 5.45 3.75
CA THR A 25 14.73 5.21 4.29
C THR A 25 14.71 4.02 5.24
N ALA A 26 15.76 3.21 5.24
CA ALA A 26 15.89 2.09 6.19
C ALA A 26 16.20 2.55 7.63
N THR A 27 16.77 3.74 7.78
CA THR A 27 17.20 4.30 9.07
C THR A 27 16.42 5.55 9.45
N ASP A 28 16.36 5.86 10.75
CA ASP A 28 15.72 7.07 11.31
C ASP A 28 16.70 8.18 11.72
N SER A 29 18.01 7.91 11.64
CA SER A 29 19.05 8.84 12.05
C SER A 29 20.36 8.58 11.30
N SER A 30 21.22 9.59 11.24
CA SER A 30 22.57 9.46 10.62
C SER A 30 23.53 8.60 11.44
N ALA A 31 23.23 8.34 12.72
CA ALA A 31 24.04 7.52 13.61
C ALA A 31 23.88 6.01 13.34
N GLN A 32 22.80 5.59 12.68
CA GLN A 32 22.57 4.19 12.33
C GLN A 32 23.40 3.80 11.10
N GLN A 33 24.65 3.39 11.34
CA GLN A 33 25.62 3.02 10.31
C GLN A 33 25.77 1.51 10.10
N PHE A 34 24.93 0.71 10.75
CA PHE A 34 24.94 -0.75 10.63
C PHE A 34 24.32 -1.20 9.30
N GLU A 35 24.60 -2.46 8.93
CA GLU A 35 23.94 -3.13 7.82
C GLU A 35 22.43 -3.20 8.07
N THR A 36 21.66 -2.96 7.00
CA THR A 36 20.20 -2.88 7.02
C THR A 36 19.59 -4.19 6.52
N VAL A 37 18.56 -4.68 7.20
CA VAL A 37 17.77 -5.85 6.78
C VAL A 37 16.42 -5.47 6.16
N PHE A 38 16.01 -4.20 6.25
CA PHE A 38 14.82 -3.68 5.57
C PHE A 38 14.64 -4.10 4.11
N PRO A 39 15.66 -4.06 3.21
CA PRO A 39 15.46 -4.40 1.80
C PRO A 39 14.94 -5.82 1.60
N ASP A 40 15.38 -6.78 2.40
CA ASP A 40 14.97 -8.18 2.28
C ASP A 40 13.47 -8.34 2.58
N PHE A 41 12.99 -7.69 3.65
CA PHE A 41 11.57 -7.70 3.98
C PHE A 41 10.73 -6.87 3.01
N PHE A 42 11.26 -5.76 2.49
CA PHE A 42 10.58 -4.90 1.52
C PHE A 42 10.37 -5.61 0.19
N LEU A 43 11.38 -6.32 -0.31
CA LEU A 43 11.24 -7.13 -1.52
C LEU A 43 10.29 -8.30 -1.29
N LYS A 44 10.43 -9.01 -0.16
CA LYS A 44 9.55 -10.13 0.19
C LYS A 44 8.08 -9.74 0.25
N ALA A 45 7.76 -8.50 0.62
CA ALA A 45 6.38 -8.03 0.68
C ALA A 45 5.64 -8.16 -0.68
N PHE A 46 6.35 -8.11 -1.81
CA PHE A 46 5.73 -8.25 -3.13
C PHE A 46 5.51 -9.72 -3.54
N ASP A 47 6.12 -10.68 -2.85
CA ASP A 47 5.98 -12.12 -3.12
C ASP A 47 5.10 -12.84 -2.08
N ASP A 48 4.60 -12.12 -1.07
CA ASP A 48 3.88 -12.69 0.08
C ASP A 48 2.45 -12.13 0.17
N ASP A 49 1.45 -12.97 -0.08
CA ASP A 49 0.02 -12.63 -0.02
C ASP A 49 -0.43 -12.03 1.33
N SER A 50 0.35 -12.22 2.40
CA SER A 50 0.06 -11.62 3.70
C SER A 50 0.38 -10.12 3.77
N ALA A 51 1.16 -9.59 2.82
CA ALA A 51 1.47 -8.16 2.73
C ALA A 51 0.32 -7.34 2.14
N ASP A 52 -0.52 -7.93 1.30
CA ASP A 52 -1.78 -7.32 0.82
C ASP A 52 -2.77 -7.30 2.00
N PHE A 53 -2.86 -6.16 2.69
CA PHE A 53 -3.67 -6.01 3.90
C PHE A 53 -5.12 -5.69 3.58
N ASP A 54 -5.38 -4.96 2.50
CA ASP A 54 -6.73 -4.61 2.08
C ASP A 54 -7.39 -5.67 1.17
N LYS A 55 -6.62 -6.70 0.78
CA LYS A 55 -7.04 -7.85 -0.03
C LYS A 55 -7.53 -7.46 -1.43
N ASN A 56 -6.93 -6.42 -2.01
CA ASN A 56 -7.23 -5.97 -3.36
C ASN A 56 -6.46 -6.75 -4.46
N GLY A 57 -5.58 -7.69 -4.08
CA GLY A 57 -4.79 -8.51 -4.99
C GLY A 57 -3.52 -7.84 -5.50
N ARG A 58 -3.14 -6.70 -4.92
CA ARG A 58 -1.92 -5.94 -5.24
C ARG A 58 -1.30 -5.43 -3.94
N VAL A 59 0.01 -5.22 -3.94
CA VAL A 59 0.71 -4.66 -2.79
C VAL A 59 1.10 -3.21 -3.06
N SER A 60 0.49 -2.29 -2.32
CA SER A 60 0.85 -0.87 -2.37
C SER A 60 2.21 -0.60 -1.71
N ILE A 61 2.83 0.54 -2.00
CA ILE A 61 4.09 0.93 -1.33
C ILE A 61 3.89 1.09 0.18
N TRP A 62 2.70 1.53 0.61
CA TRP A 62 2.38 1.62 2.04
C TRP A 62 2.35 0.25 2.72
N GLU A 63 1.74 -0.74 2.08
CA GLU A 63 1.68 -2.12 2.56
C GLU A 63 3.06 -2.77 2.59
N ALA A 64 3.84 -2.64 1.51
CA ALA A 64 5.21 -3.13 1.47
C ALA A 64 6.08 -2.50 2.56
N PHE A 65 5.96 -1.18 2.77
CA PHE A 65 6.65 -0.47 3.86
C PHE A 65 6.22 -0.97 5.24
N THR A 66 4.93 -1.19 5.45
CA THR A 66 4.37 -1.62 6.74
C THR A 66 4.76 -3.06 7.06
N TYR A 67 4.67 -3.96 6.08
CA TYR A 67 5.15 -5.34 6.17
C TYR A 67 6.65 -5.36 6.51
N ALA A 68 7.45 -4.60 5.76
CA ALA A 68 8.89 -4.55 5.95
C ALA A 68 9.29 -3.98 7.32
N SER A 69 8.63 -2.92 7.77
CA SER A 69 8.85 -2.33 9.09
C SER A 69 8.56 -3.33 10.21
N GLY A 70 7.50 -4.12 10.07
CA GLY A 70 7.19 -5.22 10.99
C GLY A 70 8.25 -6.31 10.99
N GLY A 71 8.73 -6.72 9.81
CA GLY A 71 9.80 -7.71 9.64
C GLY A 71 11.12 -7.27 10.29
N VAL A 72 11.53 -6.01 10.09
CA VAL A 72 12.71 -5.42 10.75
C VAL A 72 12.55 -5.47 12.27
N ALA A 73 11.42 -5.01 12.81
CA ALA A 73 11.17 -5.04 14.24
C ALA A 73 11.24 -6.47 14.80
N GLN A 74 10.63 -7.44 14.11
CA GLN A 74 10.64 -8.85 14.50
C GLN A 74 12.04 -9.45 14.44
N PHE A 75 12.85 -9.11 13.44
CA PHE A 75 14.23 -9.59 13.31
C PHE A 75 15.09 -9.23 14.53
N PHE A 76 15.04 -7.97 14.97
CA PHE A 76 15.80 -7.53 16.16
C PHE A 76 15.25 -8.16 17.44
N GLN A 77 13.92 -8.28 17.57
CA GLN A 77 13.30 -8.95 18.72
C GLN A 77 13.73 -10.42 18.84
N GLN A 78 13.69 -11.18 17.74
CA GLN A 78 14.06 -12.61 17.74
C GLN A 78 15.54 -12.83 18.06
N LYS A 79 16.42 -11.92 17.63
CA LYS A 79 17.86 -11.98 17.97
C LYS A 79 18.18 -11.49 19.37
N GLY A 80 17.21 -10.95 20.12
CA GLY A 80 17.45 -10.34 21.43
C GLY A 80 18.37 -9.12 21.37
N GLN A 81 18.38 -8.42 20.23
CA GLN A 81 19.23 -7.26 19.97
C GLN A 81 18.43 -5.97 20.09
N LEU A 82 19.12 -4.87 20.40
CA LEU A 82 18.54 -3.54 20.31
C LEU A 82 18.16 -3.24 18.85
N ALA A 83 16.97 -2.67 18.63
CA ALA A 83 16.54 -2.23 17.30
C ALA A 83 17.43 -1.08 16.81
N THR A 84 18.38 -1.40 15.95
CA THR A 84 19.35 -0.44 15.38
C THR A 84 18.95 0.06 14.00
N GLU A 85 17.81 -0.40 13.49
CA GLU A 85 17.24 -0.03 12.21
C GLU A 85 15.76 0.28 12.39
N ARG A 86 15.34 1.44 11.90
CA ARG A 86 13.98 1.97 12.05
C ARG A 86 13.57 2.63 10.73
N PRO A 87 12.85 1.91 9.87
CA PRO A 87 12.46 2.43 8.57
C PRO A 87 11.50 3.60 8.69
N LEU A 88 11.67 4.61 7.83
CA LEU A 88 10.80 5.77 7.73
C LEU A 88 10.25 5.94 6.31
N LEU A 89 9.04 6.47 6.23
CA LEU A 89 8.39 6.89 4.99
C LEU A 89 7.96 8.36 5.10
N ASP A 90 8.25 9.15 4.07
CA ASP A 90 7.65 10.46 3.83
C ASP A 90 7.02 10.47 2.45
N ASP A 91 5.71 10.69 2.39
CA ASP A 91 4.99 10.94 1.15
C ASP A 91 4.19 12.25 1.15
N THR A 92 4.30 13.02 2.23
CA THR A 92 3.75 14.38 2.31
C THR A 92 4.68 15.40 1.65
N GLY A 93 5.97 15.08 1.55
CA GLY A 93 7.01 15.99 1.08
C GLY A 93 7.48 16.97 2.16
N ALA A 94 7.17 16.70 3.43
CA ALA A 94 7.58 17.53 4.57
C ALA A 94 9.08 17.39 4.90
N GLY A 95 9.74 16.34 4.41
CA GLY A 95 11.10 16.00 4.79
C GLY A 95 11.21 15.41 6.20
N VAL A 96 10.09 14.94 6.77
CA VAL A 96 9.98 14.33 8.09
C VAL A 96 9.29 12.98 7.93
N GLY A 97 10.09 11.92 7.81
CA GLY A 97 9.56 10.57 7.67
C GLY A 97 9.01 10.02 8.98
N ARG A 98 8.10 9.05 8.86
CA ARG A 98 7.46 8.36 9.98
C ARG A 98 7.56 6.86 9.84
N GLU A 99 7.64 6.16 10.96
CA GLU A 99 7.50 4.70 11.02
C GLU A 99 6.06 4.29 10.70
N ALA A 100 5.87 3.06 10.22
CA ALA A 100 4.55 2.56 9.79
C ALA A 100 3.44 2.64 10.85
N GLN A 101 3.79 2.50 12.13
CA GLN A 101 2.83 2.54 13.25
C GLN A 101 2.74 3.92 13.92
N ALA A 102 3.54 4.90 13.47
CA ALA A 102 3.51 6.24 14.03
C ALA A 102 2.32 7.03 13.45
N PRO A 103 1.55 7.75 14.29
CA PRO A 103 0.46 8.57 13.79
C PRO A 103 0.98 9.72 12.93
N GLY A 104 0.27 10.02 11.84
CA GLY A 104 0.60 11.15 11.00
C GLY A 104 -0.09 11.14 9.64
N PRO A 105 0.14 12.21 8.84
CA PRO A 105 -0.40 12.35 7.49
C PRO A 105 0.29 11.47 6.42
N ASP A 106 1.38 10.78 6.74
CA ASP A 106 2.06 9.92 5.77
C ASP A 106 1.21 8.71 5.38
N GLY A 107 1.41 8.26 4.15
CA GLY A 107 0.80 7.07 3.57
C GLY A 107 -0.30 7.36 2.55
N ALA A 108 -0.78 8.60 2.45
CA ALA A 108 -1.85 8.95 1.51
C ALA A 108 -1.48 8.69 0.03
N ILE A 109 -0.25 9.00 -0.36
CA ILE A 109 0.26 8.75 -1.73
C ILE A 109 0.79 7.32 -1.83
N ALA A 110 1.44 6.82 -0.78
CA ALA A 110 2.03 5.48 -0.78
C ALA A 110 0.98 4.36 -0.89
N LYS A 111 -0.22 4.55 -0.34
CA LYS A 111 -1.35 3.59 -0.44
C LYS A 111 -1.88 3.42 -1.86
N ILE A 112 -1.74 4.43 -2.71
CA ILE A 112 -2.19 4.39 -4.10
C ILE A 112 -1.03 4.25 -5.10
N THR A 113 0.19 4.09 -4.60
CA THR A 113 1.39 3.85 -5.43
C THR A 113 1.67 2.36 -5.45
N TYR A 114 1.87 1.81 -6.65
CA TYR A 114 2.16 0.39 -6.88
C TYR A 114 3.41 0.26 -7.75
N LEU A 115 4.20 -0.81 -7.55
CA LEU A 115 5.31 -1.16 -8.46
C LEU A 115 4.81 -1.93 -9.67
N GLU A 116 3.82 -2.79 -9.45
CA GLU A 116 3.24 -3.58 -10.51
C GLU A 116 2.30 -2.74 -11.38
N PRO A 117 2.42 -2.84 -12.71
CA PRO A 117 1.43 -2.23 -13.59
C PRO A 117 0.07 -2.84 -13.28
N GLU A 118 -0.97 -2.02 -13.46
CA GLU A 118 -2.33 -2.52 -13.33
C GLU A 118 -2.56 -3.63 -14.36
N ALA A 119 -2.87 -4.83 -13.88
CA ALA A 119 -3.14 -5.96 -14.75
C ALA A 119 -4.38 -5.63 -15.59
N PRO A 120 -4.32 -5.75 -16.93
CA PRO A 120 -5.51 -5.57 -17.74
C PRO A 120 -6.55 -6.60 -17.30
N VAL A 121 -7.80 -6.15 -17.17
CA VAL A 121 -8.93 -7.02 -16.85
C VAL A 121 -8.96 -8.17 -17.86
N ALA A 122 -8.72 -9.39 -17.41
CA ALA A 122 -8.78 -10.58 -18.24
C ALA A 122 -10.22 -10.80 -18.70
N LEU A 123 -10.52 -10.50 -19.96
CA LEU A 123 -11.86 -10.65 -20.52
C LEU A 123 -12.04 -12.07 -21.06
N PRO A 124 -13.11 -12.78 -20.67
CA PRO A 124 -13.51 -14.04 -21.29
C PRO A 124 -13.78 -13.85 -22.79
N ALA A 125 -13.61 -14.92 -23.58
CA ALA A 125 -13.94 -14.90 -25.02
C ALA A 125 -15.44 -14.71 -25.28
N ASP A 126 -16.29 -15.12 -24.34
CA ASP A 126 -17.72 -14.84 -24.37
C ASP A 126 -17.98 -13.35 -24.10
N THR A 127 -18.58 -12.67 -25.08
CA THR A 127 -18.85 -11.22 -25.03
C THR A 127 -19.81 -10.84 -23.91
N GLY A 128 -20.77 -11.71 -23.57
CA GLY A 128 -21.71 -11.48 -22.48
C GLY A 128 -21.04 -11.60 -21.10
N LEU A 129 -20.13 -12.55 -20.93
CA LEU A 129 -19.29 -12.66 -19.74
C LEU A 129 -18.31 -11.48 -19.63
N ALA A 130 -17.67 -11.08 -20.73
CA ALA A 130 -16.76 -9.95 -20.78
C ALA A 130 -17.41 -8.64 -20.30
N VAL A 131 -18.67 -8.39 -20.69
CA VAL A 131 -19.44 -7.22 -20.21
C VAL A 131 -19.64 -7.27 -18.69
N LEU A 132 -19.96 -8.43 -18.13
CA LEU A 132 -20.16 -8.58 -16.69
C LEU A 132 -18.86 -8.37 -15.91
N VAL A 133 -17.75 -8.94 -16.38
CA VAL A 133 -16.42 -8.78 -15.76
C VAL A 133 -16.00 -7.30 -15.79
N LYS A 134 -16.17 -6.62 -16.93
CA LYS A 134 -15.88 -5.19 -17.05
C LYS A 134 -16.71 -4.34 -16.07
N ARG A 135 -18.01 -4.63 -15.98
CA ARG A 135 -18.91 -3.88 -15.08
C ARG A 135 -18.58 -4.11 -13.61
N ARG A 136 -18.11 -5.30 -13.24
CA ARG A 136 -17.63 -5.58 -11.89
C ARG A 136 -16.41 -4.72 -11.57
N ALA A 137 -15.42 -4.69 -12.47
CA ALA A 137 -14.23 -3.85 -12.33
C ALA A 137 -14.58 -2.34 -12.22
N GLU A 138 -15.58 -1.86 -12.98
CA GLU A 138 -16.06 -0.48 -12.88
C GLU A 138 -16.66 -0.14 -11.50
N PHE A 139 -17.35 -1.08 -10.85
CA PHE A 139 -17.86 -0.88 -9.49
C PHE A 139 -16.77 -1.02 -8.44
N GLU A 140 -15.81 -1.93 -8.61
CA GLU A 140 -14.63 -2.05 -7.75
C GLU A 140 -13.84 -0.73 -7.74
N GLN A 141 -13.62 -0.12 -8.92
CA GLN A 141 -12.98 1.19 -9.02
C GLN A 141 -13.79 2.30 -8.31
N GLN A 142 -15.12 2.30 -8.42
CA GLN A 142 -15.97 3.26 -7.70
C GLN A 142 -15.86 3.13 -6.17
N VAL A 143 -15.64 1.91 -5.65
CA VAL A 143 -15.40 1.69 -4.22
C VAL A 143 -14.08 2.34 -3.80
N GLU A 144 -13.02 2.18 -4.58
CA GLU A 144 -11.73 2.82 -4.30
C GLU A 144 -11.81 4.35 -4.36
N ASP A 145 -12.52 4.90 -5.35
CA ASP A 145 -12.77 6.35 -5.46
C ASP A 145 -13.64 6.88 -4.30
N LEU A 146 -14.55 6.05 -3.76
CA LEU A 146 -15.36 6.39 -2.60
C LEU A 146 -14.51 6.38 -1.33
N LYS A 147 -13.67 5.36 -1.12
CA LYS A 147 -12.71 5.28 0.00
C LYS A 147 -11.77 6.48 0.02
N ALA A 148 -11.26 6.89 -1.15
CA ALA A 148 -10.36 8.05 -1.27
C ALA A 148 -11.03 9.38 -0.85
N ARG A 149 -12.36 9.47 -0.90
CA ARG A 149 -13.14 10.67 -0.56
C ARG A 149 -13.85 10.56 0.79
N LYS A 150 -13.61 9.48 1.57
CA LYS A 150 -14.28 9.21 2.84
C LYS A 150 -14.28 10.42 3.79
N ASP A 151 -13.16 11.12 3.91
CA ASP A 151 -13.01 12.27 4.82
C ASP A 151 -13.76 13.53 4.35
N THR A 152 -14.27 13.52 3.10
CA THR A 152 -15.01 14.64 2.49
C THR A 152 -16.52 14.41 2.38
N ILE A 153 -17.00 13.21 2.71
CA ILE A 153 -18.39 12.78 2.56
C ILE A 153 -18.99 12.53 3.95
N PRO A 154 -20.24 12.95 4.22
CA PRO A 154 -20.93 12.61 5.46
C PRO A 154 -20.97 11.09 5.70
N PRO A 155 -20.74 10.60 6.93
CA PRO A 155 -20.66 9.16 7.22
C PRO A 155 -21.86 8.36 6.70
N ASP A 156 -23.08 8.85 6.93
CA ASP A 156 -24.31 8.17 6.48
C ASP A 156 -24.40 8.05 4.94
N GLN A 157 -23.88 9.05 4.22
CA GLN A 157 -23.85 9.03 2.76
C GLN A 157 -22.78 8.06 2.25
N TYR A 158 -21.61 8.06 2.90
CA TYR A 158 -20.53 7.13 2.58
C TYR A 158 -20.99 5.68 2.76
N ASP A 159 -21.63 5.36 3.89
CA ASP A 159 -22.10 4.01 4.18
C ASP A 159 -23.19 3.56 3.19
N ALA A 160 -24.13 4.44 2.84
CA ALA A 160 -25.17 4.13 1.86
C ALA A 160 -24.62 3.92 0.43
N GLU A 161 -23.66 4.74 0.00
CA GLU A 161 -23.01 4.57 -1.30
C GLU A 161 -22.17 3.29 -1.34
N LEU A 162 -21.43 3.00 -0.26
CA LEU A 162 -20.61 1.80 -0.13
C LEU A 162 -21.48 0.55 -0.18
N GLU A 163 -22.57 0.50 0.61
CA GLU A 163 -23.51 -0.62 0.62
C GLU A 163 -24.07 -0.88 -0.80
N ARG A 164 -24.50 0.18 -1.48
CA ARG A 164 -25.02 0.08 -2.85
C ARG A 164 -23.99 -0.55 -3.80
N LEU A 165 -22.74 -0.09 -3.77
CA LEU A 165 -21.68 -0.60 -4.64
C LEU A 165 -21.36 -2.06 -4.34
N LEU A 166 -21.23 -2.43 -3.05
CA LEU A 166 -20.93 -3.80 -2.64
C LEU A 166 -22.03 -4.79 -3.04
N ILE A 167 -23.31 -4.39 -2.96
CA ILE A 167 -24.43 -5.22 -3.41
C ILE A 167 -24.36 -5.48 -4.92
N GLU A 168 -24.05 -4.45 -5.72
CA GLU A 168 -23.92 -4.61 -7.18
C GLU A 168 -22.73 -5.50 -7.55
N ILE A 169 -21.58 -5.34 -6.88
CA ILE A 169 -20.42 -6.24 -7.05
C ILE A 169 -20.80 -7.69 -6.73
N ALA A 170 -21.50 -7.92 -5.61
CA ALA A 170 -21.91 -9.25 -5.21
C ALA A 170 -22.88 -9.90 -6.23
N ARG A 171 -23.85 -9.13 -6.74
CA ARG A 171 -24.79 -9.60 -7.78
C ARG A 171 -24.06 -9.98 -9.06
N LEU A 172 -23.13 -9.14 -9.54
CA LEU A 172 -22.34 -9.44 -10.73
C LEU A 172 -21.45 -10.66 -10.52
N SER A 173 -20.84 -10.80 -9.34
CA SER A 173 -19.99 -11.95 -9.01
C SER A 173 -20.76 -13.27 -9.07
N VAL A 174 -21.99 -13.31 -8.58
CA VAL A 174 -22.88 -14.48 -8.71
C VAL A 174 -23.20 -14.75 -10.18
N GLN A 175 -23.57 -13.72 -10.96
CA GLN A 175 -23.89 -13.89 -12.39
C GLN A 175 -22.71 -14.41 -13.21
N ILE A 176 -21.50 -13.90 -12.95
CA ILE A 176 -20.26 -14.39 -13.57
C ILE A 176 -20.05 -15.86 -13.22
N ARG A 177 -20.21 -16.24 -11.94
CA ARG A 177 -20.06 -17.64 -11.50
C ARG A 177 -21.08 -18.59 -12.13
N THR A 178 -22.30 -18.13 -12.41
CA THR A 178 -23.34 -18.95 -13.05
C THR A 178 -23.12 -19.13 -14.56
N LYS A 179 -22.43 -18.19 -15.21
CA LYS A 179 -22.18 -18.21 -16.66
C LYS A 179 -20.80 -18.77 -17.05
N SER A 180 -19.84 -18.78 -16.12
CA SER A 180 -18.51 -19.40 -16.29
C SER A 180 -18.57 -20.92 -16.16
#